data_AF-A0A4W4HJD7-F1
#
_entry.id   AF-A0A4W4HJD7-F1
#
_cell.length_a   1.000
_cell.length_b   1.000
_cell.length_c   1.000
_cell.angle_alpha   90.00
_cell.angle_beta   90.00
_cell.angle_gamma   90.00
#
_symmetry.space_group_name_H-M   'P 1'
#
loop_
_entity.id
_entity.type
_entity.pdbx_description
1 polymer ?
#
loop_
_entity_poly.entity_id
_entity_poly.type
_entity_poly.pdbx_seq_one_letter_code
_entity_poly.pdbx_strand_id
1 'polypeptide(L)'
;MAMSNLQSPGGMESSLDLFSTPLSKPASSRLPRATLTNTPMVGAQHDSFPCYQFSFDIQAHYDEDISDADKVYQECMQDGPLSFEDCIPPERMKRCSKIGEGTFGEVFSTINDSNQTVALKIIPVEGCQKVNSEPQKTFGEILHEIIISKELSSLNSKEKTKTNGFIRLNNLHCVRGCYPSALLKAWDKFDQEKGSENDRPDFFSEEQLFLILEFEFGGSDLENMNGKLSSMTQAKSILHQVTAALAVAEHALCFEHRDLHWGNILVKTTKQKNNEFILNGSVHSIETRGVHVNIIDYSLSRLEIDGLTVSCDIANDEELFMGQGDYQFEIYRLMRKENNNCWSEYNPRSNVLWLHYLADKLLAMRYKTKPQSSQQKAVKSSLQTFCSEILNYSSATHALLHCRLFN
;
A
#
# COMPACT_ATOMS: atom_id res chain seq x y z
N MET A 1 -25.40 -52.20 22.00
CA MET A 1 -24.58 -52.95 21.03
C MET A 1 -24.80 -52.36 19.65
N ALA A 2 -23.70 -52.01 18.98
CA ALA A 2 -23.46 -51.94 17.54
C ALA A 2 -24.52 -51.33 16.58
N MET A 3 -24.16 -50.13 16.10
CA MET A 3 -24.07 -49.66 14.70
C MET A 3 -25.02 -50.18 13.61
N SER A 4 -25.64 -49.26 12.86
CA SER A 4 -25.43 -49.15 11.40
C SER A 4 -25.92 -47.81 10.81
N ASN A 5 -24.97 -47.16 10.14
CA ASN A 5 -24.98 -46.22 9.01
C ASN A 5 -26.30 -45.61 8.49
N LEU A 6 -26.32 -44.28 8.42
CA LEU A 6 -26.90 -43.51 7.31
C LEU A 6 -26.00 -42.30 7.01
N GLN A 7 -25.49 -42.26 5.77
CA GLN A 7 -24.75 -41.15 5.19
C GLN A 7 -25.71 -40.00 4.87
N SER A 8 -25.26 -38.76 5.09
CA SER A 8 -25.82 -37.55 4.50
C SER A 8 -24.69 -36.62 4.04
N PRO A 9 -24.91 -35.80 2.99
CA PRO A 9 -23.83 -35.32 2.13
C PRO A 9 -23.31 -33.92 2.49
N GLY A 10 -22.01 -33.74 2.22
CA GLY A 10 -21.25 -32.50 1.98
C GLY A 10 -21.87 -31.18 2.39
N GLY A 11 -21.44 -30.68 3.56
CA GLY A 11 -21.52 -29.27 3.91
C GLY A 11 -20.28 -28.52 3.42
N MET A 12 -20.52 -27.38 2.76
CA MET A 12 -19.52 -26.38 2.39
C MET A 12 -18.72 -25.95 3.63
N GLU A 13 -17.41 -26.16 3.60
CA GLU A 13 -16.47 -25.45 4.47
C GLU A 13 -16.40 -23.99 4.00
N SER A 14 -16.86 -23.08 4.86
CA SER A 14 -16.62 -21.65 4.77
C SER A 14 -15.15 -21.39 5.08
N SER A 15 -14.38 -20.91 4.10
CA SER A 15 -13.04 -20.38 4.31
C SER A 15 -13.14 -19.07 5.10
N LEU A 16 -12.91 -19.16 6.40
CA LEU A 16 -12.67 -18.05 7.31
C LEU A 16 -11.24 -18.24 7.82
N ASP A 17 -10.29 -17.64 7.11
CA ASP A 17 -8.94 -17.36 7.60
C ASP A 17 -8.61 -15.97 7.05
N LEU A 18 -9.20 -14.97 7.70
CA LEU A 18 -8.89 -13.56 7.52
C LEU A 18 -7.78 -13.22 8.54
N PHE A 19 -6.80 -12.43 8.08
CA PHE A 19 -5.65 -11.80 8.77
C PHE A 19 -5.10 -12.39 10.09
N SER A 20 -4.93 -13.71 10.22
CA SER A 20 -4.41 -14.32 11.45
C SER A 20 -2.89 -14.47 11.46
N THR A 21 -2.20 -13.70 12.31
CA THR A 21 -0.87 -14.05 12.86
C THR A 21 -1.08 -14.74 14.22
N PRO A 22 -0.50 -15.94 14.49
CA PRO A 22 -0.79 -16.66 15.73
C PRO A 22 -0.02 -16.09 16.94
N LEU A 23 -0.76 -15.71 17.99
CA LEU A 23 -0.22 -15.30 19.30
C LEU A 23 0.71 -16.37 19.91
N SER A 24 1.90 -15.94 20.39
CA SER A 24 2.57 -16.59 21.52
C SER A 24 3.33 -15.61 22.43
N LYS A 25 3.47 -16.00 23.70
CA LYS A 25 3.81 -15.19 24.90
C LYS A 25 5.15 -14.42 24.84
N PRO A 26 5.33 -13.35 25.65
CA PRO A 26 6.28 -12.29 25.34
C PRO A 26 7.72 -12.65 25.71
N ALA A 27 8.64 -12.40 24.78
CA ALA A 27 10.04 -12.13 25.07
C ALA A 27 10.31 -10.67 24.72
N SER A 28 10.87 -9.92 25.67
CA SER A 28 11.25 -8.51 25.51
C SER A 28 12.23 -8.34 24.35
N SER A 29 11.81 -7.66 23.28
CA SER A 29 12.70 -7.18 22.22
C SER A 29 12.52 -5.66 22.07
N ARG A 30 13.66 -4.95 21.94
CA ARG A 30 13.70 -3.52 21.63
C ARG A 30 13.43 -3.34 20.14
N LEU A 31 12.56 -2.40 19.81
CA LEU A 31 12.12 -2.10 18.44
C LEU A 31 13.14 -1.19 17.70
N PRO A 32 13.31 -1.36 16.37
CA PRO A 32 14.31 -0.67 15.56
C PRO A 32 13.91 0.76 15.15
N ARG A 33 14.92 1.55 14.76
CA ARG A 33 14.86 3.00 14.49
C ARG A 33 14.97 3.26 12.98
N ALA A 34 14.17 4.18 12.43
CA ALA A 34 14.29 4.61 11.04
C ALA A 34 15.68 5.23 10.75
N THR A 35 16.31 4.85 9.64
CA THR A 35 17.64 5.29 9.23
C THR A 35 17.58 6.12 7.95
N LEU A 36 17.86 7.42 8.06
CA LEU A 36 18.27 8.26 6.93
C LEU A 36 19.81 8.20 6.86
N THR A 37 20.37 7.58 5.81
CA THR A 37 21.83 7.45 5.67
C THR A 37 22.33 8.22 4.45
N ASN A 38 23.17 9.23 4.68
CA ASN A 38 23.98 9.89 3.66
C ASN A 38 25.28 9.11 3.43
N THR A 39 25.64 8.82 2.18
CA THR A 39 26.89 8.13 1.83
C THR A 39 27.93 9.12 1.27
N PRO A 40 29.13 9.28 1.86
CA PRO A 40 30.16 10.17 1.30
C PRO A 40 31.12 9.44 0.35
N MET A 41 31.46 10.12 -0.76
CA MET A 41 32.42 9.68 -1.77
C MET A 41 33.88 9.90 -1.32
N VAL A 42 34.74 8.92 -1.65
CA VAL A 42 36.15 8.80 -1.26
C VAL A 42 37.05 9.86 -1.92
N GLY A 43 37.98 10.42 -1.13
CA GLY A 43 38.92 11.46 -1.55
C GLY A 43 40.15 10.97 -2.33
N ALA A 44 40.74 11.89 -3.08
CA ALA A 44 42.09 11.80 -3.63
C ALA A 44 42.85 13.12 -3.40
N GLN A 45 44.07 13.00 -2.89
CA GLN A 45 45.04 14.08 -2.64
C GLN A 45 45.73 14.47 -3.96
N HIS A 46 45.95 15.77 -4.20
CA HIS A 46 47.28 16.42 -4.16
C HIS A 46 47.27 17.83 -4.80
N ASP A 47 48.17 18.66 -4.24
CA ASP A 47 48.86 19.82 -4.81
C ASP A 47 48.37 21.25 -4.54
N SER A 48 49.37 22.03 -4.15
CA SER A 48 49.35 23.30 -3.42
C SER A 48 49.73 24.48 -4.31
N PHE A 49 48.89 25.51 -4.34
CA PHE A 49 49.24 26.89 -4.75
C PHE A 49 48.52 27.91 -3.85
N PRO A 50 49.12 29.07 -3.54
CA PRO A 50 48.62 29.99 -2.53
C PRO A 50 47.49 30.86 -3.09
N CYS A 51 46.32 30.82 -2.46
CA CYS A 51 45.19 31.68 -2.79
C CYS A 51 44.91 32.68 -1.65
N TYR A 52 44.63 33.91 -2.06
CA TYR A 52 44.38 35.09 -1.27
C TYR A 52 43.39 34.86 -0.11
N GLN A 53 43.77 35.36 1.06
CA GLN A 53 43.00 35.25 2.29
C GLN A 53 41.83 36.27 2.26
N PHE A 54 40.72 35.85 1.65
CA PHE A 54 39.41 36.43 1.93
C PHE A 54 38.82 35.68 3.12
N SER A 55 38.76 36.34 4.27
CA SER A 55 37.97 35.89 5.41
C SER A 55 36.50 36.07 5.06
N PHE A 56 35.88 35.03 4.52
CA PHE A 56 34.44 34.84 4.56
C PHE A 56 34.11 34.18 5.89
N ASP A 57 33.38 34.89 6.74
CA ASP A 57 32.70 34.29 7.89
C ASP A 57 31.70 33.26 7.34
N ILE A 58 32.10 31.99 7.33
CA ILE A 58 31.15 30.88 7.14
C ILE A 58 30.37 30.80 8.44
N GLN A 59 29.24 31.50 8.46
CA GLN A 59 28.17 31.24 9.41
C GLN A 59 27.77 29.78 9.20
N ALA A 60 28.21 28.91 10.10
CA ALA A 60 27.72 27.54 10.17
C ALA A 60 26.21 27.62 10.39
N HIS A 61 25.44 27.37 9.33
CA HIS A 61 24.03 27.04 9.45
C HIS A 61 23.99 25.71 10.20
N TYR A 62 23.78 25.78 11.51
CA TYR A 62 23.25 24.66 12.26
C TYR A 62 21.84 24.45 11.73
N ASP A 63 21.66 23.49 10.82
CA ASP A 63 20.34 22.89 10.62
C ASP A 63 20.00 22.23 11.96
N GLU A 64 19.18 22.90 12.77
CA GLU A 64 18.55 22.24 13.91
C GLU A 64 17.75 21.06 13.35
N ASP A 65 18.13 19.83 13.71
CA ASP A 65 17.37 18.63 13.36
C ASP A 65 15.93 18.81 13.88
N ILE A 66 15.01 19.15 12.98
CA ILE A 66 13.58 19.24 13.29
C ILE A 66 13.08 17.89 13.83
N SER A 67 12.22 17.93 14.84
CA SER A 67 11.72 16.70 15.47
C SER A 67 10.87 15.88 14.51
N ASP A 68 10.71 14.58 14.74
CA ASP A 68 9.84 13.75 13.89
C ASP A 68 8.37 14.20 13.93
N ALA A 69 7.92 14.77 15.06
CA ALA A 69 6.62 15.40 15.17
C ALA A 69 6.52 16.62 14.23
N ASP A 70 7.53 17.50 14.24
CA ASP A 70 7.56 18.69 13.36
C ASP A 70 7.58 18.30 11.89
N LYS A 71 8.31 17.24 11.52
CA LYS A 71 8.28 16.68 10.15
C LYS A 71 6.87 16.26 9.76
N VAL A 72 6.18 15.50 10.63
CA VAL A 72 4.80 15.07 10.36
C VAL A 72 3.86 16.27 10.24
N TYR A 73 3.98 17.26 11.13
CA TYR A 73 3.14 18.47 11.06
C TYR A 73 3.41 19.29 9.79
N GLN A 74 4.67 19.42 9.36
CA GLN A 74 5.04 20.02 8.08
C GLN A 74 4.42 19.27 6.89
N GLU A 75 4.47 17.94 6.90
CA GLU A 75 3.82 17.12 5.87
C GLU A 75 2.29 17.30 5.84
N CYS A 76 1.67 17.55 7.00
CA CYS A 76 0.26 17.88 7.15
C CYS A 76 -0.08 19.36 6.86
N MET A 77 0.93 20.23 6.70
CA MET A 77 0.79 21.69 6.66
C MET A 77 0.07 22.25 7.91
N GLN A 78 0.49 21.78 9.09
CA GLN A 78 -0.04 22.14 10.39
C GLN A 78 1.08 22.66 11.31
N ASP A 79 0.75 23.51 12.29
CA ASP A 79 1.68 23.91 13.36
C ASP A 79 1.65 22.93 14.57
N GLY A 80 0.73 21.95 14.53
CA GLY A 80 0.49 20.98 15.59
C GLY A 80 -0.80 20.18 15.33
N PRO A 81 -1.18 19.24 16.21
CA PRO A 81 -2.35 18.41 16.00
C PRO A 81 -3.65 19.22 16.09
N LEU A 82 -4.60 18.93 15.20
CA LEU A 82 -5.95 19.52 15.21
C LEU A 82 -6.95 18.65 15.98
N SER A 83 -8.18 19.12 16.21
CA SER A 83 -9.25 18.25 16.68
C SER A 83 -9.79 17.37 15.54
N PHE A 84 -10.47 16.27 15.88
CA PHE A 84 -11.18 15.48 14.87
C PHE A 84 -12.27 16.29 14.16
N GLU A 85 -12.97 17.18 14.87
CA GLU A 85 -14.04 18.01 14.34
C GLU A 85 -13.56 19.07 13.34
N ASP A 86 -12.33 19.57 13.51
CA ASP A 86 -11.72 20.50 12.55
C ASP A 86 -11.42 19.81 11.21
N CYS A 87 -11.00 18.54 11.25
CA CYS A 87 -10.62 17.78 10.06
C CYS A 87 -11.81 17.06 9.40
N ILE A 88 -12.73 16.53 10.22
CA ILE A 88 -13.93 15.82 9.78
C ILE A 88 -15.11 16.42 10.54
N PRO A 89 -15.81 17.42 9.96
CA PRO A 89 -16.93 18.05 10.64
C PRO A 89 -17.99 17.05 11.13
N PRO A 90 -18.70 17.29 12.24
CA PRO A 90 -19.64 16.33 12.82
C PRO A 90 -20.69 15.77 11.84
N GLU A 91 -21.22 16.60 10.94
CA GLU A 91 -22.16 16.18 9.89
C GLU A 91 -21.53 15.26 8.83
N ARG A 92 -20.21 15.39 8.60
CA ARG A 92 -19.43 14.49 7.75
C ARG A 92 -19.15 13.17 8.46
N MET A 93 -18.80 13.20 9.75
CA MET A 93 -18.60 11.97 10.55
C MET A 93 -19.87 11.11 10.62
N LYS A 94 -21.05 11.73 10.79
CA LYS A 94 -22.34 11.01 10.81
C LYS A 94 -22.64 10.25 9.51
N ARG A 95 -22.01 10.64 8.40
CA ARG A 95 -22.13 9.99 7.08
C ARG A 95 -21.04 8.95 6.84
N CYS A 96 -20.12 8.76 7.78
CA CYS A 96 -19.06 7.77 7.63
C CYS A 96 -19.64 6.34 7.69
N SER A 97 -19.11 5.48 6.82
CA SER A 97 -19.31 4.03 6.88
C SER A 97 -17.95 3.36 6.86
N LYS A 98 -17.66 2.51 7.85
CA LYS A 98 -16.45 1.68 7.80
C LYS A 98 -16.50 0.78 6.55
N ILE A 99 -15.40 0.72 5.81
CA ILE A 99 -15.28 -0.01 4.54
C ILE A 99 -14.14 -1.02 4.53
N GLY A 100 -13.18 -0.88 5.45
CA GLY A 100 -12.06 -1.79 5.61
C GLY A 100 -11.35 -1.54 6.94
N GLU A 101 -10.42 -2.42 7.23
CA GLU A 101 -9.58 -2.42 8.42
C GLU A 101 -8.21 -2.97 8.05
N GLY A 102 -7.21 -2.63 8.85
CA GLY A 102 -5.90 -3.25 8.81
C GLY A 102 -5.31 -3.24 10.22
N THR A 103 -4.17 -3.90 10.39
CA THR A 103 -3.50 -4.05 11.70
C THR A 103 -3.32 -2.72 12.42
N PHE A 104 -2.99 -1.65 11.68
CA PHE A 104 -2.64 -0.35 12.26
C PHE A 104 -3.77 0.69 12.20
N GLY A 105 -4.99 0.35 11.78
CA GLY A 105 -6.03 1.36 11.72
C GLY A 105 -7.32 0.97 11.02
N GLU A 106 -8.16 1.98 10.87
CA GLU A 106 -9.55 1.85 10.42
C GLU A 106 -9.78 2.66 9.15
N VAL A 107 -10.57 2.13 8.21
CA VAL A 107 -10.87 2.81 6.94
C VAL A 107 -12.36 3.10 6.82
N PHE A 108 -12.72 4.38 6.70
CA PHE A 108 -14.10 4.84 6.54
C PHE A 108 -14.32 5.49 5.17
N SER A 109 -15.46 5.25 4.54
CA SER A 109 -15.94 6.07 3.43
C SER A 109 -16.82 7.21 3.92
N THR A 110 -16.74 8.36 3.28
CA THR A 110 -17.68 9.49 3.49
C THR A 110 -17.77 10.34 2.22
N ILE A 111 -18.53 11.45 2.27
CA ILE A 111 -18.62 12.44 1.20
C ILE A 111 -17.93 13.72 1.67
N ASN A 112 -16.93 14.20 0.90
CA ASN A 112 -16.23 15.45 1.19
C ASN A 112 -17.02 16.69 0.72
N ASP A 113 -16.47 17.88 0.95
CA ASP A 113 -17.13 19.16 0.62
C ASP A 113 -17.33 19.37 -0.89
N SER A 114 -16.50 18.72 -1.71
CA SER A 114 -16.64 18.65 -3.17
C SER A 114 -17.71 17.64 -3.64
N ASN A 115 -18.50 17.09 -2.71
CA ASN A 115 -19.52 16.06 -2.97
C ASN A 115 -18.96 14.80 -3.65
N GLN A 116 -17.72 14.44 -3.35
CA GLN A 116 -17.06 13.22 -3.82
C GLN A 116 -17.00 12.19 -2.70
N THR A 117 -17.20 10.92 -3.05
CA THR A 117 -16.89 9.82 -2.14
C THR A 117 -15.38 9.73 -1.95
N VAL A 118 -14.94 9.65 -0.70
CA VAL A 118 -13.54 9.54 -0.30
C VAL A 118 -13.37 8.47 0.78
N ALA A 119 -12.15 7.98 0.95
CA ALA A 119 -11.77 7.06 2.01
C ALA A 119 -10.89 7.76 3.04
N LEU A 120 -11.12 7.51 4.33
CA LEU A 120 -10.38 8.05 5.46
C LEU A 120 -9.69 6.89 6.16
N LYS A 121 -8.36 6.78 6.04
CA LYS A 121 -7.54 5.84 6.82
C LYS A 121 -7.12 6.56 8.09
N ILE A 122 -7.56 6.04 9.24
CA ILE A 122 -7.31 6.63 10.57
C ILE A 122 -6.36 5.71 11.32
N ILE A 123 -5.18 6.22 11.68
CA ILE A 123 -4.06 5.45 12.24
C ILE A 123 -3.68 6.08 13.60
N PRO A 124 -3.84 5.39 14.74
CA PRO A 124 -3.30 5.84 16.02
C PRO A 124 -1.78 5.80 16.02
N VAL A 125 -1.15 6.85 16.55
CA VAL A 125 0.32 7.02 16.61
C VAL A 125 0.76 7.54 17.97
N GLU A 126 2.02 7.33 18.33
CA GLU A 126 2.66 7.84 19.57
C GLU A 126 2.04 7.34 20.90
N GLY A 127 1.00 6.51 20.87
CA GLY A 127 0.39 5.96 22.07
C GLY A 127 1.13 4.75 22.63
N CYS A 128 1.12 4.60 23.95
CA CYS A 128 1.76 3.48 24.65
C CYS A 128 0.91 2.20 24.71
N GLN A 129 -0.39 2.31 24.38
CA GLN A 129 -1.31 1.19 24.39
C GLN A 129 -1.22 0.42 23.06
N LYS A 130 -1.23 -0.91 23.15
CA LYS A 130 -1.33 -1.76 21.96
C LYS A 130 -2.70 -1.58 21.31
N VAL A 131 -2.72 -1.57 19.99
CA VAL A 131 -3.92 -1.51 19.15
C VAL A 131 -3.88 -2.73 18.25
N ASN A 132 -4.90 -3.58 18.29
CA ASN A 132 -4.94 -4.84 17.53
C ASN A 132 -3.72 -5.72 17.84
N SER A 133 -3.36 -5.81 19.12
CA SER A 133 -2.15 -6.48 19.64
C SER A 133 -0.78 -5.88 19.27
N GLU A 134 -0.73 -4.88 18.40
CA GLU A 134 0.50 -4.24 17.94
C GLU A 134 0.80 -2.92 18.66
N PRO A 135 2.09 -2.57 18.87
CA PRO A 135 2.44 -1.23 19.32
C PRO A 135 2.03 -0.20 18.26
N GLN A 136 1.65 0.99 18.71
CA GLN A 136 1.41 2.10 17.79
C GLN A 136 2.73 2.57 17.18
N LYS A 137 2.69 2.97 15.91
CA LYS A 137 3.85 3.58 15.25
C LYS A 137 4.16 4.93 15.89
N THR A 138 5.44 5.22 16.04
CA THR A 138 5.95 6.58 16.30
C THR A 138 5.85 7.45 15.04
N PHE A 139 6.01 8.76 15.20
CA PHE A 139 6.07 9.70 14.09
C PHE A 139 7.21 9.38 13.13
N GLY A 140 8.38 8.97 13.65
CA GLY A 140 9.50 8.53 12.81
C GLY A 140 9.18 7.29 11.99
N GLU A 141 8.43 6.35 12.55
CA GLU A 141 8.03 5.10 11.88
C GLU A 141 6.84 5.24 10.93
N ILE A 142 6.03 6.29 11.02
CA ILE A 142 4.89 6.49 10.11
C ILE A 142 5.22 7.46 8.96
N LEU A 143 6.31 8.22 9.10
CA LEU A 143 6.72 9.24 8.13
C LEU A 143 6.97 8.66 6.74
N HIS A 144 7.51 7.43 6.64
CA HIS A 144 7.71 6.80 5.33
C HIS A 144 6.39 6.55 4.60
N GLU A 145 5.34 6.11 5.28
CA GLU A 145 4.02 5.86 4.68
C GLU A 145 3.39 7.17 4.17
N ILE A 146 3.57 8.27 4.92
CA ILE A 146 3.15 9.61 4.50
C ILE A 146 3.87 10.03 3.22
N ILE A 147 5.21 9.99 3.23
CA ILE A 147 6.03 10.46 2.11
C ILE A 147 5.74 9.64 0.86
N ILE A 148 5.70 8.30 0.98
CA ILE A 148 5.41 7.41 -0.14
C ILE A 148 4.01 7.68 -0.73
N SER A 149 3.01 7.88 0.14
CA SER A 149 1.65 8.21 -0.31
C SER A 149 1.61 9.52 -1.12
N LYS A 150 2.34 10.55 -0.68
CA LYS A 150 2.41 11.84 -1.39
C LYS A 150 3.14 11.71 -2.73
N GLU A 151 4.29 11.04 -2.75
CA GLU A 151 5.08 10.86 -3.97
C GLU A 151 4.34 10.05 -5.04
N LEU A 152 3.73 8.92 -4.67
CA LEU A 152 2.98 8.09 -5.61
C LEU A 152 1.71 8.79 -6.11
N SER A 153 1.02 9.54 -5.24
CA SER A 153 -0.11 10.39 -5.62
C SER A 153 0.27 11.44 -6.67
N SER A 154 1.48 12.02 -6.56
CA SER A 154 1.99 13.04 -7.49
C SER A 154 2.30 12.52 -8.91
N LEU A 155 2.43 11.19 -9.08
CA LEU A 155 2.73 10.60 -10.39
C LEU A 155 1.64 10.84 -11.44
N ASN A 156 0.44 11.28 -11.05
CA ASN A 156 -0.64 11.60 -12.00
C ASN A 156 -0.43 12.93 -12.75
N SER A 157 0.48 13.79 -12.28
CA SER A 157 0.71 15.14 -12.80
C SER A 157 2.11 15.36 -13.37
N LYS A 158 3.03 14.39 -13.27
CA LYS A 158 4.38 14.49 -13.85
C LYS A 158 4.34 14.48 -15.39
N GLU A 159 5.28 15.16 -16.04
CA GLU A 159 5.28 15.31 -17.50
C GLU A 159 5.89 14.10 -18.24
N LYS A 160 7.03 13.59 -17.75
CA LYS A 160 7.82 12.57 -18.46
C LYS A 160 7.55 11.13 -18.02
N THR A 161 7.01 10.96 -16.82
CA THR A 161 6.78 9.66 -16.19
C THR A 161 5.50 9.77 -15.37
N LYS A 162 4.40 9.25 -15.90
CA LYS A 162 3.05 9.55 -15.42
C LYS A 162 2.18 8.32 -15.33
N THR A 163 1.46 8.17 -14.24
CA THR A 163 0.41 7.16 -14.08
C THR A 163 -0.65 7.65 -13.11
N ASN A 164 -1.88 7.19 -13.29
CA ASN A 164 -2.99 7.37 -12.33
C ASN A 164 -3.34 6.05 -11.62
N GLY A 165 -2.45 5.04 -11.68
CA GLY A 165 -2.67 3.72 -11.11
C GLY A 165 -2.43 3.60 -9.61
N PHE A 166 -1.90 4.64 -8.94
CA PHE A 166 -1.81 4.72 -7.48
C PHE A 166 -2.97 5.54 -6.93
N ILE A 167 -3.40 5.26 -5.70
CA ILE A 167 -4.50 6.01 -5.09
C ILE A 167 -4.07 7.44 -4.82
N ARG A 168 -4.92 8.40 -5.18
CA ARG A 168 -4.64 9.81 -4.90
C ARG A 168 -4.92 10.13 -3.43
N LEU A 169 -3.92 10.68 -2.75
CA LEU A 169 -4.07 11.31 -1.45
C LEU A 169 -4.62 12.73 -1.65
N ASN A 170 -5.78 13.02 -1.06
CA ASN A 170 -6.45 14.33 -1.10
C ASN A 170 -5.90 15.25 -0.01
N ASN A 171 -5.94 14.77 1.24
CA ASN A 171 -5.60 15.53 2.44
C ASN A 171 -4.91 14.61 3.45
N LEU A 172 -4.14 15.21 4.36
CA LEU A 172 -3.44 14.56 5.44
C LEU A 172 -3.52 15.46 6.67
N HIS A 173 -3.90 14.88 7.81
CA HIS A 173 -3.98 15.61 9.07
C HIS A 173 -3.39 14.78 10.21
N CYS A 174 -2.65 15.44 11.11
CA CYS A 174 -2.46 14.94 12.46
C CYS A 174 -3.57 15.51 13.35
N VAL A 175 -4.19 14.65 14.15
CA VAL A 175 -5.26 15.02 15.06
C VAL A 175 -5.01 14.48 16.45
N ARG A 176 -5.61 15.13 17.45
CA ARG A 176 -5.59 14.72 18.85
C ARG A 176 -7.00 14.66 19.42
N GLY A 177 -7.30 13.62 20.19
CA GLY A 177 -8.56 13.49 20.92
C GLY A 177 -9.04 12.06 21.07
N CYS A 178 -10.20 11.87 21.70
CA CYS A 178 -10.86 10.57 21.76
C CYS A 178 -11.40 10.15 20.39
N TYR A 179 -11.60 8.85 20.19
CA TYR A 179 -12.22 8.35 18.96
C TYR A 179 -13.68 8.84 18.86
N PRO A 180 -14.08 9.51 17.76
CA PRO A 180 -15.41 10.12 17.68
C PRO A 180 -16.56 9.11 17.76
N SER A 181 -17.59 9.45 18.55
CA SER A 181 -18.76 8.57 18.76
C SER A 181 -19.50 8.19 17.47
N ALA A 182 -19.48 9.05 16.45
CA ALA A 182 -20.07 8.76 15.15
C ALA A 182 -19.26 7.70 14.37
N LEU A 183 -17.93 7.72 14.48
CA LEU A 183 -17.06 6.71 13.87
C LEU A 183 -17.14 5.38 14.63
N LEU A 184 -17.25 5.41 15.96
CA LEU A 184 -17.53 4.21 16.76
C LEU A 184 -18.83 3.53 16.34
N LYS A 185 -19.91 4.28 16.10
CA LYS A 185 -21.17 3.72 15.57
C LYS A 185 -21.00 3.09 14.19
N ALA A 186 -20.17 3.68 13.33
CA ALA A 186 -19.87 3.13 12.01
C ALA A 186 -19.03 1.85 12.12
N TRP A 187 -18.12 1.78 13.09
CA TRP A 187 -17.36 0.58 13.42
C TRP A 187 -18.29 -0.53 13.94
N ASP A 188 -19.16 -0.23 14.91
CA ASP A 188 -20.12 -1.18 15.50
C ASP A 188 -21.03 -1.78 14.43
N LYS A 189 -21.49 -0.96 13.48
CA LYS A 189 -22.32 -1.42 12.37
C LYS A 189 -21.56 -2.40 11.47
N PHE A 190 -20.30 -2.11 11.16
CA PHE A 190 -19.48 -2.98 10.32
C PHE A 190 -19.21 -4.31 11.02
N ASP A 191 -18.86 -4.29 12.30
CA ASP A 191 -18.62 -5.50 13.09
C ASP A 191 -19.89 -6.37 13.15
N GLN A 192 -21.07 -5.78 13.35
CA GLN A 192 -22.34 -6.51 13.32
C GLN A 192 -22.66 -7.12 11.95
N GLU A 193 -22.29 -6.46 10.85
CA GLU A 193 -22.64 -6.89 9.49
C GLU A 193 -21.61 -7.87 8.89
N LYS A 194 -20.33 -7.75 9.24
CA LYS A 194 -19.21 -8.46 8.60
C LYS A 194 -18.28 -9.17 9.58
N GLY A 195 -18.32 -8.83 10.85
CA GLY A 195 -17.25 -9.12 11.82
C GLY A 195 -16.06 -8.18 11.62
N SER A 196 -15.47 -7.75 12.72
CA SER A 196 -14.18 -7.06 12.75
C SER A 196 -13.16 -7.94 13.47
N GLU A 197 -11.94 -7.97 12.95
CA GLU A 197 -10.79 -8.62 13.60
C GLU A 197 -10.03 -7.65 14.50
N ASN A 198 -10.32 -6.37 14.39
CA ASN A 198 -9.73 -5.31 15.19
C ASN A 198 -10.42 -5.15 16.55
N ASP A 199 -9.70 -4.61 17.51
CA ASP A 199 -10.27 -4.13 18.76
C ASP A 199 -11.16 -2.91 18.50
N ARG A 200 -12.31 -2.83 19.19
CA ARG A 200 -13.16 -1.64 19.13
C ARG A 200 -12.35 -0.41 19.60
N PRO A 201 -12.23 0.68 18.81
CA PRO A 201 -11.30 1.78 19.11
C PRO A 201 -11.88 2.80 20.12
N ASP A 202 -12.45 2.34 21.25
CA ASP A 202 -13.15 3.18 22.23
C ASP A 202 -12.36 3.49 23.51
N PHE A 203 -11.13 2.98 23.59
CA PHE A 203 -10.25 3.08 24.76
C PHE A 203 -9.27 4.26 24.70
N PHE A 204 -9.22 5.00 23.58
CA PHE A 204 -8.32 6.13 23.39
C PHE A 204 -8.71 7.35 24.25
N SER A 205 -7.71 8.01 24.86
CA SER A 205 -7.90 9.20 25.67
C SER A 205 -7.89 10.49 24.84
N GLU A 206 -8.19 11.63 25.47
CA GLU A 206 -8.13 12.97 24.83
C GLU A 206 -6.71 13.38 24.39
N GLU A 207 -5.69 12.67 24.88
CA GLU A 207 -4.28 12.92 24.55
C GLU A 207 -3.79 12.09 23.35
N GLN A 208 -4.56 11.09 22.90
CA GLN A 208 -4.17 10.21 21.81
C GLN A 208 -4.02 10.99 20.50
N LEU A 209 -2.93 10.73 19.77
CA LEU A 209 -2.66 11.26 18.44
C LEU A 209 -3.08 10.27 17.36
N PHE A 210 -3.61 10.79 16.26
CA PHE A 210 -3.92 10.00 15.07
C PHE A 210 -3.44 10.72 13.82
N LEU A 211 -3.19 9.95 12.77
CA LEU A 211 -3.18 10.46 11.41
C LEU A 211 -4.48 10.14 10.71
N ILE A 212 -4.98 11.10 9.93
CA ILE A 212 -6.10 10.92 9.02
C ILE A 212 -5.57 11.16 7.61
N LEU A 213 -5.48 10.07 6.83
CA LEU A 213 -5.17 10.13 5.41
C LEU A 213 -6.49 10.07 4.63
N GLU A 214 -6.86 11.16 3.96
CA GLU A 214 -8.01 11.19 3.07
C GLU A 214 -7.57 10.84 1.65
N PHE A 215 -8.02 9.68 1.16
CA PHE A 215 -7.78 9.21 -0.20
C PHE A 215 -9.02 9.42 -1.08
N GLU A 216 -8.81 9.49 -2.39
CA GLU A 216 -9.90 9.27 -3.34
C GLU A 216 -10.55 7.89 -3.10
N PHE A 217 -11.80 7.72 -3.49
CA PHE A 217 -12.43 6.41 -3.43
C PHE A 217 -12.00 5.51 -4.60
N GLY A 218 -11.22 4.47 -4.30
CA GLY A 218 -10.65 3.53 -5.29
C GLY A 218 -11.58 2.40 -5.72
N GLY A 219 -12.76 2.24 -5.10
CA GLY A 219 -13.68 1.15 -5.39
C GLY A 219 -13.57 0.01 -4.38
N SER A 220 -13.64 -1.24 -4.86
CA SER A 220 -13.50 -2.44 -4.01
C SER A 220 -12.18 -3.14 -4.31
N ASP A 221 -11.54 -3.68 -3.29
CA ASP A 221 -10.35 -4.52 -3.44
C ASP A 221 -10.63 -5.78 -4.27
N LEU A 222 -9.58 -6.34 -4.86
CA LEU A 222 -9.69 -7.43 -5.82
C LEU A 222 -10.19 -8.73 -5.18
N GLU A 223 -9.91 -8.95 -3.89
CA GLU A 223 -10.44 -10.07 -3.10
C GLU A 223 -11.98 -10.03 -3.06
N ASN A 224 -12.54 -8.88 -2.69
CA ASN A 224 -13.99 -8.64 -2.71
C ASN A 224 -14.59 -8.63 -4.12
N MET A 225 -13.77 -8.60 -5.18
CA MET A 225 -14.21 -8.66 -6.57
C MET A 225 -14.29 -10.08 -7.15
N ASN A 226 -13.95 -11.12 -6.38
CA ASN A 226 -14.09 -12.51 -6.79
C ASN A 226 -15.56 -12.84 -7.18
N GLY A 227 -15.77 -13.28 -8.42
CA GLY A 227 -17.11 -13.51 -8.98
C GLY A 227 -17.85 -12.25 -9.48
N LYS A 228 -17.31 -11.05 -9.24
CA LYS A 228 -17.92 -9.77 -9.66
C LYS A 228 -17.32 -9.21 -10.96
N LEU A 229 -16.07 -9.55 -11.26
CA LEU A 229 -15.42 -9.21 -12.54
C LEU A 229 -16.12 -9.89 -13.72
N SER A 230 -16.18 -9.19 -14.85
CA SER A 230 -16.96 -9.65 -16.02
C SER A 230 -16.31 -10.85 -16.71
N SER A 231 -14.99 -10.80 -16.94
CA SER A 231 -14.28 -11.78 -17.76
C SER A 231 -12.76 -11.77 -17.53
N MET A 232 -12.10 -12.80 -18.04
CA MET A 232 -10.62 -12.91 -18.05
C MET A 232 -9.94 -11.75 -18.84
N THR A 233 -10.64 -11.14 -19.79
CA THR A 233 -10.12 -9.95 -20.50
C THR A 233 -10.03 -8.75 -19.57
N GLN A 234 -10.95 -8.62 -18.62
CA GLN A 234 -10.90 -7.60 -17.57
C GLN A 234 -9.74 -7.87 -16.60
N ALA A 235 -9.50 -9.15 -16.25
CA ALA A 235 -8.33 -9.56 -15.47
C ALA A 235 -7.00 -9.19 -16.14
N LYS A 236 -6.87 -9.47 -17.45
CA LYS A 236 -5.70 -9.03 -18.24
C LYS A 236 -5.51 -7.51 -18.18
N SER A 237 -6.61 -6.74 -18.26
CA SER A 237 -6.54 -5.27 -18.15
C SER A 237 -6.08 -4.82 -16.77
N ILE A 238 -6.59 -5.42 -15.69
CA ILE A 238 -6.15 -5.14 -14.32
C ILE A 238 -4.65 -5.40 -14.17
N LEU A 239 -4.19 -6.58 -14.58
CA LEU A 239 -2.76 -6.92 -14.54
C LEU A 239 -1.91 -5.93 -15.34
N HIS A 240 -2.35 -5.54 -16.54
CA HIS A 240 -1.63 -4.57 -17.36
C HIS A 240 -1.57 -3.18 -16.69
N GLN A 241 -2.68 -2.70 -16.11
CA GLN A 241 -2.72 -1.44 -15.38
C GLN A 241 -1.79 -1.46 -14.15
N VAL A 242 -1.76 -2.55 -13.39
CA VAL A 242 -0.85 -2.72 -12.24
C VAL A 242 0.61 -2.74 -12.70
N THR A 243 0.97 -3.56 -13.69
CA THR A 243 2.35 -3.62 -14.21
C THR A 243 2.82 -2.26 -14.73
N ALA A 244 1.95 -1.53 -15.43
CA ALA A 244 2.29 -0.19 -15.93
C ALA A 244 2.47 0.84 -14.80
N ALA A 245 1.62 0.82 -13.78
CA ALA A 245 1.77 1.70 -12.62
C ALA A 245 3.09 1.43 -11.88
N LEU A 246 3.41 0.16 -11.62
CA LEU A 246 4.68 -0.24 -11.00
C LEU A 246 5.88 0.17 -11.86
N ALA A 247 5.85 -0.05 -13.17
CA ALA A 247 6.94 0.36 -14.08
C ALA A 247 7.19 1.87 -14.07
N VAL A 248 6.12 2.68 -14.05
CA VAL A 248 6.22 4.13 -13.95
C VAL A 248 6.85 4.55 -12.61
N ALA A 249 6.46 3.91 -11.49
CA ALA A 249 7.03 4.21 -10.18
C ALA A 249 8.47 3.70 -10.02
N GLU A 250 8.80 2.53 -10.56
CA GLU A 250 10.19 2.02 -10.64
C GLU A 250 11.09 3.03 -11.36
N HIS A 251 10.64 3.55 -12.50
CA HIS A 251 11.41 4.51 -13.28
C HIS A 251 11.52 5.89 -12.61
N ALA A 252 10.44 6.36 -11.96
CA ALA A 252 10.43 7.69 -11.35
C ALA A 252 11.10 7.76 -9.98
N LEU A 253 11.02 6.67 -9.20
CA LEU A 253 11.23 6.70 -7.75
C LEU A 253 11.99 5.46 -7.23
N CYS A 254 12.52 4.59 -8.09
CA CYS A 254 13.09 3.30 -7.66
C CYS A 254 12.14 2.54 -6.71
N PHE A 255 10.85 2.55 -7.04
CA PHE A 255 9.79 2.10 -6.15
C PHE A 255 9.67 0.58 -6.09
N GLU A 256 9.41 0.08 -4.88
CA GLU A 256 8.96 -1.27 -4.61
C GLU A 256 7.73 -1.23 -3.70
N HIS A 257 6.66 -1.91 -4.08
CA HIS A 257 5.45 -1.94 -3.25
C HIS A 257 5.64 -2.78 -1.99
N ARG A 258 6.27 -3.96 -2.15
CA ARG A 258 6.59 -4.96 -1.11
C ARG A 258 5.42 -5.57 -0.35
N ASP A 259 4.21 -5.07 -0.52
CA ASP A 259 3.01 -5.71 0.04
C ASP A 259 1.80 -5.72 -0.91
N LEU A 260 1.99 -6.05 -2.19
CA LEU A 260 0.93 -5.92 -3.19
C LEU A 260 0.02 -7.16 -3.26
N HIS A 261 -0.51 -7.59 -2.12
CA HIS A 261 -1.55 -8.61 -2.10
C HIS A 261 -2.84 -8.08 -2.74
N TRP A 262 -3.76 -8.97 -3.11
CA TRP A 262 -4.97 -8.60 -3.85
C TRP A 262 -5.96 -7.70 -3.08
N GLY A 263 -5.77 -7.56 -1.76
CA GLY A 263 -6.46 -6.57 -0.92
C GLY A 263 -6.00 -5.13 -1.22
N ASN A 264 -4.76 -4.97 -1.67
CA ASN A 264 -4.12 -3.69 -1.97
C ASN A 264 -4.29 -3.23 -3.43
N ILE A 265 -5.19 -3.88 -4.17
CA ILE A 265 -5.53 -3.54 -5.55
C ILE A 265 -7.02 -3.21 -5.61
N LEU A 266 -7.35 -1.92 -5.55
CA LEU A 266 -8.72 -1.46 -5.67
C LEU A 266 -9.15 -1.39 -7.14
N VAL A 267 -10.41 -1.75 -7.40
CA VAL A 267 -11.02 -1.75 -8.72
C VAL A 267 -12.32 -0.96 -8.67
N LYS A 268 -12.42 0.07 -9.52
CA LYS A 268 -13.66 0.83 -9.75
C LYS A 268 -14.10 0.78 -11.21
N THR A 269 -15.41 0.92 -11.42
CA THR A 269 -15.96 0.99 -12.79
C THR A 269 -15.57 2.32 -13.43
N THR A 270 -15.18 2.29 -14.71
CA THR A 270 -14.89 3.51 -15.49
C THR A 270 -15.59 3.49 -16.84
N LYS A 271 -15.97 4.68 -17.31
CA LYS A 271 -16.50 4.90 -18.67
C LYS A 271 -15.38 5.16 -19.69
N GLN A 272 -14.17 5.48 -19.23
CA GLN A 272 -13.02 5.69 -20.11
C GLN A 272 -12.66 4.36 -20.76
N LYS A 273 -12.54 4.35 -22.09
CA LYS A 273 -12.19 3.12 -22.84
C LYS A 273 -10.72 2.75 -22.68
N ASN A 274 -9.87 3.77 -22.59
CA ASN A 274 -8.43 3.65 -22.47
C ASN A 274 -7.97 4.43 -21.24
N ASN A 275 -6.93 3.91 -20.58
CA ASN A 275 -6.13 4.62 -19.60
C ASN A 275 -4.77 4.94 -20.22
N GLU A 276 -4.28 6.16 -20.04
CA GLU A 276 -2.99 6.59 -20.57
C GLU A 276 -1.95 6.67 -19.46
N PHE A 277 -0.73 6.26 -19.77
CA PHE A 277 0.43 6.44 -18.91
C PHE A 277 1.62 6.91 -19.75
N ILE A 278 2.59 7.56 -19.10
CA ILE A 278 3.83 8.01 -19.75
C ILE A 278 4.99 7.29 -19.10
N LEU A 279 5.82 6.62 -19.89
CA LEU A 279 7.04 5.96 -19.44
C LEU A 279 8.18 6.39 -20.36
N ASN A 280 9.29 6.87 -19.79
CA ASN A 280 10.43 7.40 -20.54
C ASN A 280 10.02 8.47 -21.58
N GLY A 281 9.06 9.34 -21.24
CA GLY A 281 8.53 10.37 -22.13
C GLY A 281 7.64 9.86 -23.27
N SER A 282 7.42 8.55 -23.38
CA SER A 282 6.54 7.95 -24.39
C SER A 282 5.14 7.76 -23.83
N VAL A 283 4.11 8.16 -24.58
CA VAL A 283 2.71 7.97 -24.20
C VAL A 283 2.26 6.57 -24.61
N HIS A 284 1.71 5.83 -23.66
CA HIS A 284 1.17 4.49 -23.84
C HIS A 284 -0.30 4.46 -23.43
N SER A 285 -1.08 3.55 -24.02
CA SER A 285 -2.52 3.42 -23.79
C SER A 285 -2.90 1.97 -23.47
N ILE A 286 -3.69 1.77 -22.42
CA ILE A 286 -4.20 0.47 -21.97
C ILE A 286 -5.73 0.48 -22.07
N GLU A 287 -6.33 -0.49 -22.75
CA GLU A 287 -7.79 -0.66 -22.71
C GLU A 287 -8.26 -1.02 -21.30
N THR A 288 -9.14 -0.21 -20.71
CA THR A 288 -9.63 -0.36 -19.34
C THR A 288 -10.55 -1.56 -19.14
N ARG A 289 -11.19 -2.01 -20.22
CA ARG A 289 -12.27 -3.01 -20.16
C ARG A 289 -13.33 -2.66 -19.09
N GLY A 290 -13.61 -1.37 -18.96
CA GLY A 290 -14.62 -0.83 -18.04
C GLY A 290 -14.19 -0.76 -16.58
N VAL A 291 -12.92 -1.03 -16.25
CA VAL A 291 -12.38 -0.91 -14.89
C VAL A 291 -11.10 -0.10 -14.84
N HIS A 292 -10.94 0.63 -13.73
CA HIS A 292 -9.73 1.36 -13.39
C HIS A 292 -9.18 0.80 -12.08
N VAL A 293 -7.86 0.68 -12.01
CA VAL A 293 -7.14 0.15 -10.84
C VAL A 293 -6.50 1.28 -10.04
N ASN A 294 -6.60 1.21 -8.72
CA ASN A 294 -5.79 2.02 -7.80
C ASN A 294 -5.05 1.09 -6.83
N ILE A 295 -3.71 1.15 -6.84
CA ILE A 295 -2.82 0.48 -5.90
C ILE A 295 -2.80 1.28 -4.58
N ILE A 296 -2.94 0.61 -3.45
CA ILE A 296 -3.02 1.20 -2.10
C ILE A 296 -2.05 0.52 -1.12
N ASP A 297 -1.97 1.09 0.08
CA ASP A 297 -1.22 0.61 1.24
C ASP A 297 0.28 0.47 1.02
N TYR A 298 1.00 1.50 1.48
CA TYR A 298 2.43 1.63 1.30
C TYR A 298 3.21 1.37 2.58
N SER A 299 2.60 0.66 3.54
CA SER A 299 3.17 0.43 4.88
C SER A 299 4.53 -0.25 4.84
N LEU A 300 4.76 -1.17 3.88
CA LEU A 300 6.03 -1.88 3.69
C LEU A 300 6.85 -1.38 2.49
N SER A 301 6.36 -0.36 1.80
CA SER A 301 6.94 0.09 0.54
C SER A 301 8.28 0.78 0.72
N ARG A 302 8.98 0.94 -0.41
CA ARG A 302 10.27 1.61 -0.50
C ARG A 302 10.36 2.45 -1.76
N LEU A 303 11.00 3.61 -1.68
CA LEU A 303 11.39 4.43 -2.83
C LEU A 303 12.65 5.26 -2.55
N GLU A 304 13.11 5.99 -3.55
CA GLU A 304 14.16 7.02 -3.46
C GLU A 304 13.64 8.38 -3.94
N ILE A 305 14.01 9.44 -3.21
CA ILE A 305 13.82 10.85 -3.58
C ILE A 305 15.16 11.54 -3.46
N ASP A 306 15.65 12.15 -4.54
CA ASP A 306 16.94 12.88 -4.56
C ASP A 306 18.12 12.08 -3.97
N GLY A 307 18.13 10.76 -4.18
CA GLY A 307 19.15 9.84 -3.68
C GLY A 307 18.97 9.40 -2.21
N LEU A 308 17.92 9.86 -1.53
CA LEU A 308 17.56 9.44 -0.18
C LEU A 308 16.52 8.32 -0.24
N THR A 309 16.82 7.21 0.42
CA THR A 309 15.89 6.08 0.56
C THR A 309 14.84 6.37 1.63
N VAL A 310 13.58 6.15 1.27
CA VAL A 310 12.44 6.14 2.18
C VAL A 310 11.87 4.73 2.19
N SER A 311 11.91 4.05 3.33
CA SER A 311 11.48 2.65 3.45
C SER A 311 11.06 2.28 4.86
N CYS A 312 10.20 1.28 4.99
CA CYS A 312 10.01 0.55 6.24
C CYS A 312 11.11 -0.52 6.41
N ASP A 313 11.80 -0.54 7.55
CA ASP A 313 12.74 -1.62 7.87
C ASP A 313 12.02 -2.76 8.61
N ILE A 314 11.85 -3.88 7.91
CA ILE A 314 11.21 -5.10 8.41
C ILE A 314 12.22 -6.23 8.65
N ALA A 315 13.52 -5.93 8.76
CA ALA A 315 14.57 -6.95 8.92
C ALA A 315 14.37 -7.85 10.16
N ASN A 316 13.73 -7.31 11.21
CA ASN A 316 13.52 -7.97 12.50
C ASN A 316 12.06 -8.42 12.73
N ASP A 317 11.18 -8.27 11.73
CA ASP A 317 9.78 -8.69 11.82
C ASP A 317 9.64 -10.18 11.47
N GLU A 318 9.93 -11.06 12.43
CA GLU A 318 9.87 -12.50 12.18
C GLU A 318 8.44 -13.01 11.97
N GLU A 319 7.43 -12.34 12.54
CA GLU A 319 6.03 -12.75 12.42
C GLU A 319 5.53 -12.64 10.97
N LEU A 320 5.91 -11.56 10.28
CA LEU A 320 5.63 -11.37 8.86
C LEU A 320 6.12 -12.54 7.98
N PHE A 321 7.27 -13.15 8.32
CA PHE A 321 7.85 -14.25 7.54
C PHE A 321 7.33 -15.64 7.92
N MET A 322 6.64 -15.78 9.06
CA MET A 322 6.09 -17.04 9.56
C MET A 322 4.70 -17.37 9.02
N GLY A 323 4.03 -16.44 8.35
CA GLY A 323 2.69 -16.64 7.81
C GLY A 323 2.57 -17.85 6.86
N GLN A 324 1.40 -18.49 6.85
CA GLN A 324 1.10 -19.70 6.08
C GLN A 324 -0.33 -19.67 5.52
N GLY A 325 -0.65 -20.57 4.59
CA GLY A 325 -2.01 -20.74 4.06
C GLY A 325 -2.29 -20.02 2.74
N ASP A 326 -1.49 -19.02 2.39
CA ASP A 326 -1.59 -18.32 1.10
C ASP A 326 -0.21 -18.05 0.49
N TYR A 327 -0.15 -17.98 -0.85
CA TYR A 327 1.06 -17.67 -1.60
C TYR A 327 1.68 -16.31 -1.23
N GLN A 328 0.88 -15.36 -0.71
CA GLN A 328 1.37 -14.05 -0.26
C GLN A 328 2.51 -14.18 0.76
N PHE A 329 2.42 -15.14 1.68
CA PHE A 329 3.43 -15.31 2.71
C PHE A 329 4.74 -15.86 2.16
N GLU A 330 4.67 -16.60 1.06
CA GLU A 330 5.87 -17.01 0.32
C GLU A 330 6.54 -15.83 -0.37
N ILE A 331 5.78 -14.83 -0.82
CA ILE A 331 6.35 -13.61 -1.41
C ILE A 331 7.23 -12.88 -0.40
N TYR A 332 6.81 -12.72 0.87
CA TYR A 332 7.66 -12.11 1.91
C TYR A 332 8.98 -12.87 2.09
N ARG A 333 8.94 -14.21 2.13
CA ARG A 333 10.16 -15.04 2.24
C ARG A 333 11.06 -14.93 1.02
N LEU A 334 10.47 -14.89 -0.18
CA LEU A 334 11.22 -14.71 -1.42
C LEU A 334 11.89 -13.33 -1.50
N MET A 335 11.20 -12.26 -1.09
CA MET A 335 11.80 -10.92 -1.01
C MET A 335 12.95 -10.87 -0.01
N ARG A 336 12.76 -11.40 1.22
CA ARG A 336 13.81 -11.51 2.25
C ARG A 336 15.05 -12.25 1.73
N LYS A 337 14.83 -13.30 0.93
CA LYS A 337 15.92 -14.05 0.30
C LYS A 337 16.59 -13.26 -0.82
N GLU A 338 15.84 -12.62 -1.71
CA GLU A 338 16.40 -11.87 -2.84
C GLU A 338 17.18 -10.62 -2.41
N ASN A 339 16.76 -9.95 -1.34
CA ASN A 339 17.47 -8.78 -0.80
C ASN A 339 18.43 -9.10 0.35
N ASN A 340 18.65 -10.37 0.69
CA ASN A 340 19.48 -10.81 1.82
C ASN A 340 19.11 -10.14 3.17
N ASN A 341 17.82 -9.86 3.38
CA ASN A 341 17.28 -9.11 4.52
C ASN A 341 17.72 -7.63 4.61
N CYS A 342 18.26 -7.05 3.52
CA CYS A 342 18.61 -5.64 3.42
C CYS A 342 17.46 -4.83 2.79
N TRP A 343 16.54 -4.32 3.61
CA TRP A 343 15.31 -3.67 3.14
C TRP A 343 15.50 -2.23 2.64
N SER A 344 16.64 -1.59 2.89
CA SER A 344 16.93 -0.25 2.32
C SER A 344 17.36 -0.30 0.84
N GLU A 345 17.87 -1.44 0.38
CA GLU A 345 18.36 -1.59 -1.00
C GLU A 345 17.21 -1.59 -2.01
N TYR A 346 17.50 -1.11 -3.23
CA TYR A 346 16.54 -1.19 -4.34
C TYR A 346 16.63 -2.55 -5.01
N ASN A 347 15.53 -3.31 -4.96
CA ASN A 347 15.40 -4.59 -5.63
C ASN A 347 14.04 -4.71 -6.34
N PRO A 348 13.89 -4.21 -7.59
CA PRO A 348 12.60 -4.21 -8.29
C PRO A 348 12.08 -5.60 -8.66
N ARG A 349 12.85 -6.66 -8.39
CA ARG A 349 12.34 -8.03 -8.47
C ARG A 349 11.21 -8.29 -7.48
N SER A 350 11.14 -7.58 -6.35
CA SER A 350 10.01 -7.66 -5.43
C SER A 350 8.67 -7.36 -6.11
N ASN A 351 8.63 -6.35 -6.99
CA ASN A 351 7.45 -6.05 -7.81
C ASN A 351 7.12 -7.20 -8.78
N VAL A 352 8.12 -7.88 -9.34
CA VAL A 352 7.93 -9.06 -10.20
C VAL A 352 7.33 -10.23 -9.42
N LEU A 353 7.80 -10.47 -8.19
CA LEU A 353 7.24 -11.49 -7.29
C LEU A 353 5.76 -11.23 -6.99
N TRP A 354 5.41 -9.97 -6.72
CA TRP A 354 4.01 -9.57 -6.51
C TRP A 354 3.15 -9.63 -7.78
N LEU A 355 3.71 -9.32 -8.96
CA LEU A 355 3.01 -9.51 -10.24
C LEU A 355 2.76 -11.00 -10.53
N HIS A 356 3.68 -11.88 -10.14
CA HIS A 356 3.49 -13.32 -10.22
C HIS A 356 2.35 -13.79 -9.30
N TYR A 357 2.36 -13.33 -8.03
CA TYR A 357 1.26 -13.56 -7.10
C TYR A 357 -0.09 -13.07 -7.65
N LEU A 358 -0.13 -11.86 -8.22
CA LEU A 358 -1.34 -11.29 -8.78
C LEU A 358 -1.86 -12.12 -9.96
N ALA A 359 -0.98 -12.56 -10.84
CA ALA A 359 -1.35 -13.42 -11.97
C ALA A 359 -1.94 -14.76 -11.50
N ASP A 360 -1.34 -15.38 -10.49
CA ASP A 360 -1.87 -16.61 -9.86
C ASP A 360 -3.29 -16.38 -9.30
N LYS A 361 -3.48 -15.31 -8.52
CA LYS A 361 -4.80 -14.94 -7.99
C LYS A 361 -5.83 -14.70 -9.07
N LEU A 362 -5.49 -13.92 -10.10
CA LEU A 362 -6.39 -13.65 -11.24
C LEU A 362 -6.75 -14.95 -11.99
N LEU A 363 -5.84 -15.92 -12.11
CA LEU A 363 -6.13 -17.21 -12.72
C LEU A 363 -7.07 -18.07 -11.87
N ALA A 364 -7.01 -17.96 -10.55
CA ALA A 364 -7.85 -18.70 -9.59
C ALA A 364 -9.24 -18.07 -9.38
N MET A 365 -9.41 -16.77 -9.64
CA MET A 365 -10.68 -16.06 -9.45
C MET A 365 -11.83 -16.58 -10.31
N ARG A 366 -13.06 -16.40 -9.81
CA ARG A 366 -14.30 -16.63 -10.56
C ARG A 366 -14.70 -15.37 -11.33
N TYR A 367 -15.28 -15.57 -12.52
CA TYR A 367 -15.74 -14.50 -13.41
C TYR A 367 -17.20 -14.71 -13.81
N LYS A 368 -17.94 -13.61 -14.02
CA LYS A 368 -19.37 -13.65 -14.43
C LYS A 368 -19.57 -14.41 -15.72
N THR A 369 -18.67 -14.24 -16.69
CA THR A 369 -18.72 -14.98 -17.96
C THR A 369 -17.77 -16.17 -17.92
N LYS A 370 -18.28 -17.36 -18.26
CA LYS A 370 -17.45 -18.55 -18.43
C LYS A 370 -16.59 -18.41 -19.70
N PRO A 371 -15.33 -18.91 -19.71
CA PRO A 371 -14.44 -18.86 -20.88
C PRO A 371 -14.87 -19.87 -21.95
N GLN A 372 -16.06 -19.71 -22.52
CA GLN A 372 -16.61 -20.59 -23.54
C GLN A 372 -16.18 -20.17 -24.94
N SER A 373 -15.97 -18.88 -25.15
CA SER A 373 -15.47 -18.34 -26.43
C SER A 373 -13.98 -18.68 -26.65
N SER A 374 -13.59 -18.85 -27.91
CA SER A 374 -12.18 -19.02 -28.32
C SER A 374 -11.31 -17.87 -27.82
N GLN A 375 -11.82 -16.64 -27.88
CA GLN A 375 -11.14 -15.44 -27.39
C GLN A 375 -10.80 -15.52 -25.89
N GLN A 376 -11.75 -15.93 -25.04
CA GLN A 376 -11.50 -16.04 -23.60
C GLN A 376 -10.53 -17.18 -23.26
N LYS A 377 -10.56 -18.28 -24.02
CA LYS A 377 -9.57 -19.35 -23.89
C LYS A 377 -8.16 -18.87 -24.25
N ALA A 378 -8.03 -18.08 -25.32
CA ALA A 378 -6.76 -17.47 -25.70
C ALA A 378 -6.23 -16.53 -24.61
N VAL A 379 -7.08 -15.65 -24.05
CA VAL A 379 -6.68 -14.76 -22.95
C VAL A 379 -6.24 -15.55 -21.71
N LYS A 380 -6.96 -16.61 -21.33
CA LYS A 380 -6.55 -17.48 -20.23
C LYS A 380 -5.18 -18.11 -20.50
N SER A 381 -4.95 -18.63 -21.70
CA SER A 381 -3.65 -19.18 -22.09
C SER A 381 -2.54 -18.13 -22.00
N SER A 382 -2.78 -16.89 -22.45
CA SER A 382 -1.79 -15.82 -22.36
C SER A 382 -1.46 -15.44 -20.91
N LEU A 383 -2.43 -15.45 -20.00
CA LEU A 383 -2.18 -15.23 -18.57
C LEU A 383 -1.41 -16.39 -17.92
N GLN A 384 -1.68 -17.62 -18.32
CA GLN A 384 -0.91 -18.79 -17.87
C GLN A 384 0.54 -18.74 -18.34
N THR A 385 0.76 -18.35 -19.61
CA THR A 385 2.10 -18.08 -20.15
C THR A 385 2.79 -16.97 -19.39
N PHE A 386 2.11 -15.84 -19.15
CA PHE A 386 2.65 -14.76 -18.32
C PHE A 386 3.07 -15.25 -16.94
N CYS A 387 2.22 -16.01 -16.24
CA CYS A 387 2.54 -16.56 -14.92
C CYS A 387 3.78 -17.46 -14.95
N SER A 388 3.98 -18.23 -16.02
CA SER A 388 5.15 -19.10 -16.18
C SER A 388 6.43 -18.34 -16.55
N GLU A 389 6.30 -17.14 -17.16
CA GLU A 389 7.43 -16.38 -17.69
C GLU A 389 7.83 -15.17 -16.83
N ILE A 390 6.92 -14.61 -16.03
CA ILE A 390 7.10 -13.33 -15.31
C ILE A 390 8.33 -13.35 -14.40
N LEU A 391 8.63 -14.49 -13.77
CA LEU A 391 9.80 -14.65 -12.90
C LEU A 391 11.14 -14.59 -13.64
N ASN A 392 11.17 -14.58 -14.98
CA ASN A 392 12.39 -14.38 -15.77
C ASN A 392 12.73 -12.89 -16.00
N TYR A 393 11.83 -11.96 -15.67
CA TYR A 393 12.05 -10.52 -15.82
C TYR A 393 12.69 -9.92 -14.58
N SER A 394 13.51 -8.90 -14.76
CA SER A 394 14.24 -8.25 -13.65
C SER A 394 13.42 -7.20 -12.88
N SER A 395 12.35 -6.68 -13.47
CA SER A 395 11.51 -5.62 -12.90
C SER A 395 10.13 -5.57 -13.59
N ALA A 396 9.18 -4.82 -13.04
CA ALA A 396 7.90 -4.56 -13.70
C ALA A 396 8.10 -3.80 -15.02
N THR A 397 9.07 -2.88 -15.06
CA THR A 397 9.48 -2.15 -16.28
C THR A 397 9.98 -3.11 -17.36
N HIS A 398 10.86 -4.05 -17.02
CA HIS A 398 11.35 -5.07 -17.96
C HIS A 398 10.19 -5.94 -18.47
N ALA A 399 9.30 -6.39 -17.57
CA ALA A 399 8.13 -7.16 -17.96
C ALA A 399 7.17 -6.38 -18.88
N LEU A 400 6.89 -5.11 -18.57
CA LEU A 400 6.00 -4.26 -19.37
C LEU A 400 6.50 -4.10 -20.82
N LEU A 401 7.79 -3.84 -20.99
CA LEU A 401 8.39 -3.55 -22.30
C LEU A 401 8.63 -4.80 -23.15
N HIS A 402 8.85 -5.96 -22.53
CA HIS A 402 9.32 -7.15 -23.24
C HIS A 402 8.38 -8.36 -23.16
N CYS A 403 7.36 -8.36 -22.31
CA CYS A 403 6.41 -9.47 -22.23
C CYS A 403 5.39 -9.45 -23.37
N ARG A 404 5.20 -10.61 -24.01
CA ARG A 404 4.21 -10.82 -25.07
C ARG A 404 2.76 -10.60 -24.61
N LEU A 405 2.49 -10.58 -23.31
CA LEU A 405 1.15 -10.29 -22.81
C LEU A 405 0.73 -8.85 -23.14
N PHE A 406 1.69 -7.92 -23.11
CA PHE A 406 1.44 -6.48 -23.22
C PHE A 406 1.75 -5.91 -24.62
N ASN A 407 2.55 -6.64 -25.42
CA ASN A 407 2.99 -6.26 -26.77
C ASN A 407 2.13 -6.86 -27.89
#